data_AF-A0A961SFF1-F1
#
_entry.id   AF-A0A961SFF1-F1
#
_cell.length_a   1.000
_cell.length_b   1.000
_cell.length_c   1.000
_cell.angle_alpha   90.00
_cell.angle_beta   90.00
_cell.angle_gamma   90.00
#
_symmetry.space_group_name_H-M   'P 1'
#
loop_
_entity.id
_entity.type
_entity.pdbx_description
1 polymer ?
#
loop_
_entity_poly.entity_id
_entity_poly.type
_entity_poly.pdbx_seq_one_letter_code
_entity_poly.pdbx_strand_id
1 'polypeptide(L)'
;MLCGAVLAAEPRVQLVDPLNSGNWTWTQTEILGNPEKIEFDDRVVIRAPEAAEDSFNVPVLVDATALGGVEQIVMLVDYGPIPKILTYWPGKAQAKVSFRFKIDQATPVRAAVKLDDGSWHIGSRVIDAGGGGCTAPAAAYASDDWEEQLGEVRGMLWPDKGRLRMVISHPMDTGLADGIPAFFIQDLEIKSSVGEQVARFELHEPVNEDPAFTLYFDKGRLDDKVTVRARDNNGNRIAGELRSRLSQ
;
A
#
# COMPACT_ATOMS: atom_id res chain seq x y z
N MET A 1 -37.46 -21.06 1.12
CA MET A 1 -36.55 -19.91 0.96
C MET A 1 -35.42 -20.34 0.04
N LEU A 2 -35.47 -19.93 -1.22
CA LEU A 2 -34.37 -20.16 -2.15
C LEU A 2 -33.23 -19.21 -1.77
N CYS A 3 -32.11 -19.78 -1.33
CA CYS A 3 -30.85 -19.07 -1.15
C CYS A 3 -30.34 -18.73 -2.56
N GLY A 4 -30.49 -17.48 -2.99
CA GLY A 4 -29.95 -17.03 -4.26
C GLY A 4 -28.43 -16.96 -4.14
N ALA A 5 -27.72 -17.84 -4.85
CA ALA A 5 -26.29 -17.66 -5.05
C ALA A 5 -26.07 -16.32 -5.76
N VAL A 6 -25.37 -15.40 -5.12
CA VAL A 6 -24.85 -14.21 -5.79
C VAL A 6 -23.78 -14.72 -6.75
N LEU A 7 -24.13 -14.83 -8.03
CA LEU A 7 -23.14 -15.06 -9.08
C LEU A 7 -22.22 -13.83 -9.09
N ALA A 8 -20.91 -14.06 -8.99
CA ALA A 8 -19.93 -13.01 -9.22
C ALA A 8 -20.21 -12.36 -10.58
N ALA A 9 -20.12 -11.04 -10.64
CA ALA A 9 -20.37 -10.32 -11.89
C ALA A 9 -19.39 -10.81 -12.97
N GLU A 10 -19.88 -11.06 -14.19
CA GLU A 10 -19.00 -11.37 -15.30
C GLU A 10 -18.08 -10.15 -15.59
N PRO A 11 -16.77 -10.37 -15.84
CA PRO A 11 -15.86 -9.28 -16.12
C PRO A 11 -16.17 -8.67 -17.50
N ARG A 12 -16.18 -7.33 -17.58
CA ARG A 12 -16.41 -6.60 -18.84
C ARG A 12 -15.32 -6.87 -19.87
N VAL A 13 -14.10 -7.08 -19.40
CA VAL A 13 -12.94 -7.45 -20.21
C VAL A 13 -12.46 -8.82 -19.75
N GLN A 14 -12.49 -9.79 -20.65
CA GLN A 14 -11.97 -11.13 -20.38
C GLN A 14 -10.45 -11.12 -20.57
N LEU A 15 -9.71 -11.33 -19.50
CA LEU A 15 -8.25 -11.41 -19.51
C LEU A 15 -7.81 -12.83 -19.14
N VAL A 16 -6.78 -13.33 -19.81
CA VAL A 16 -6.08 -14.54 -19.37
C VAL A 16 -5.09 -14.11 -18.30
N ASP A 17 -5.33 -14.53 -17.06
CA ASP A 17 -4.43 -14.25 -15.95
C ASP A 17 -3.08 -14.96 -16.16
N PRO A 18 -1.95 -14.24 -16.29
CA PRO A 18 -0.64 -14.84 -16.50
C PRO A 18 -0.19 -15.72 -15.32
N LEU A 19 -0.76 -15.52 -14.13
CA LEU A 19 -0.46 -16.32 -12.94
C LEU A 19 -1.50 -17.41 -12.67
N ASN A 20 -2.56 -17.49 -13.49
CA ASN A 20 -3.65 -18.45 -13.36
C ASN A 20 -4.20 -18.55 -11.92
N SER A 21 -4.35 -17.42 -11.27
CA SER A 21 -4.93 -17.32 -9.93
C SER A 21 -6.43 -17.59 -10.00
N GLY A 22 -6.96 -18.30 -8.99
CA GLY A 22 -8.39 -18.56 -8.91
C GLY A 22 -9.23 -17.32 -8.57
N ASN A 23 -8.59 -16.24 -8.10
CA ASN A 23 -9.29 -15.06 -7.58
C ASN A 23 -9.27 -13.85 -8.52
N TRP A 24 -8.56 -13.91 -9.66
CA TRP A 24 -8.40 -12.75 -10.55
C TRP A 24 -9.72 -12.12 -10.99
N THR A 25 -10.71 -12.92 -11.40
CA THR A 25 -12.02 -12.42 -11.83
C THR A 25 -12.70 -11.60 -10.73
N TRP A 26 -12.67 -12.09 -9.49
CA TRP A 26 -13.23 -11.39 -8.34
C TRP A 26 -12.45 -10.11 -8.03
N THR A 27 -11.11 -10.14 -8.08
CA THR A 27 -10.27 -8.94 -7.95
C THR A 27 -10.67 -7.88 -8.96
N GLN A 28 -10.82 -8.25 -10.23
CA GLN A 28 -11.19 -7.33 -11.30
C GLN A 28 -12.58 -6.74 -11.09
N THR A 29 -13.57 -7.54 -10.65
CA THR A 29 -14.96 -7.09 -10.56
C THR A 29 -15.24 -6.33 -9.27
N GLU A 30 -14.79 -6.86 -8.14
CA GLU A 30 -15.15 -6.36 -6.81
C GLU A 30 -14.17 -5.31 -6.27
N ILE A 31 -12.87 -5.45 -6.53
CA ILE A 31 -11.86 -4.50 -6.03
C ILE A 31 -11.64 -3.35 -7.04
N LEU A 32 -11.48 -3.68 -8.32
CA LEU A 32 -11.15 -2.69 -9.36
C LEU A 32 -12.39 -2.05 -10.00
N GLY A 33 -13.60 -2.48 -9.61
CA GLY A 33 -14.86 -1.91 -10.09
C GLY A 33 -15.23 -2.31 -11.52
N ASN A 34 -14.77 -3.48 -11.98
CA ASN A 34 -15.07 -4.07 -13.29
C ASN A 34 -14.82 -3.11 -14.48
N PRO A 35 -13.57 -2.65 -14.70
CA PRO A 35 -13.26 -1.62 -15.69
C PRO A 35 -13.46 -2.08 -17.13
N GLU A 36 -13.76 -1.13 -18.02
CA GLU A 36 -13.91 -1.37 -19.48
C GLU A 36 -12.58 -1.43 -20.24
N LYS A 37 -11.51 -0.89 -19.64
CA LYS A 37 -10.16 -0.89 -20.18
C LYS A 37 -9.21 -1.40 -19.10
N ILE A 38 -8.72 -2.61 -19.26
CA ILE A 38 -7.78 -3.24 -18.33
C ILE A 38 -6.88 -4.20 -19.10
N GLU A 39 -5.59 -4.20 -18.80
CA GLU A 39 -4.62 -5.13 -19.37
C GLU A 39 -3.50 -5.48 -18.38
N PHE A 40 -2.86 -6.64 -18.57
CA PHE A 40 -1.58 -6.94 -17.92
C PHE A 40 -0.45 -6.20 -18.66
N ASP A 41 0.42 -5.53 -17.92
CA ASP A 41 1.41 -4.62 -18.50
C ASP A 41 2.76 -4.73 -17.78
N ASP A 42 3.79 -5.15 -18.51
CA ASP A 42 5.16 -5.32 -18.01
C ASP A 42 5.82 -4.00 -17.59
N ARG A 43 5.26 -2.84 -17.99
CA ARG A 43 5.71 -1.52 -17.53
C ARG A 43 5.36 -1.26 -16.07
N VAL A 44 4.43 -2.02 -15.48
CA VAL A 44 4.13 -1.99 -14.05
C VAL A 44 5.00 -3.02 -13.33
N VAL A 45 6.09 -2.54 -12.77
CA VAL A 45 7.11 -3.42 -12.18
C VAL A 45 6.88 -3.56 -10.67
N ILE A 46 6.79 -4.81 -10.21
CA ILE A 46 6.78 -5.16 -8.78
C ILE A 46 8.11 -5.84 -8.44
N ARG A 47 8.86 -5.25 -7.50
CA ARG A 47 10.07 -5.83 -6.92
C ARG A 47 9.78 -6.25 -5.48
N ALA A 48 9.90 -7.53 -5.23
CA ALA A 48 9.70 -8.16 -3.93
C ALA A 48 10.57 -9.42 -3.86
N PRO A 49 10.89 -9.94 -2.65
CA PRO A 49 11.58 -11.23 -2.53
C PRO A 49 10.76 -12.35 -3.19
N GLU A 50 11.43 -13.45 -3.54
CA GLU A 50 10.74 -14.65 -4.05
C GLU A 50 9.99 -15.37 -2.94
N ALA A 51 10.53 -15.35 -1.71
CA ALA A 51 9.91 -15.90 -0.52
C ALA A 51 9.96 -14.88 0.63
N ALA A 52 8.87 -14.77 1.38
CA ALA A 52 8.82 -14.01 2.62
C ALA A 52 9.36 -14.85 3.78
N GLU A 53 10.60 -14.57 4.17
CA GLU A 53 11.20 -15.14 5.39
C GLU A 53 10.51 -14.61 6.66
N ASP A 54 10.07 -13.34 6.61
CA ASP A 54 9.25 -12.70 7.63
C ASP A 54 7.90 -12.29 7.02
N SER A 55 6.88 -13.09 7.28
CA SER A 55 5.50 -12.88 6.82
C SER A 55 4.87 -11.58 7.34
N PHE A 56 5.40 -10.98 8.42
CA PHE A 56 4.89 -9.72 8.98
C PHE A 56 5.46 -8.48 8.28
N ASN A 57 6.56 -8.64 7.53
CA ASN A 57 7.38 -7.52 7.10
C ASN A 57 7.95 -7.71 5.67
N VAL A 58 7.06 -7.97 4.71
CA VAL A 58 7.45 -8.23 3.32
C VAL A 58 7.70 -6.93 2.56
N PRO A 59 8.94 -6.62 2.14
CA PRO A 59 9.24 -5.40 1.42
C PRO A 59 8.81 -5.50 -0.04
N VAL A 60 8.15 -4.45 -0.53
CA VAL A 60 7.76 -4.32 -1.94
C VAL A 60 8.09 -2.93 -2.46
N LEU A 61 8.58 -2.88 -3.69
CA LEU A 61 8.71 -1.67 -4.49
C LEU A 61 7.83 -1.83 -5.73
N VAL A 62 6.96 -0.85 -5.93
CA VAL A 62 6.12 -0.74 -7.12
C VAL A 62 6.66 0.42 -7.95
N ASP A 63 6.89 0.20 -9.23
CA ASP A 63 7.38 1.20 -10.16
C ASP A 63 6.54 1.16 -11.44
N ALA A 64 5.71 2.19 -11.59
CA ALA A 64 4.87 2.43 -12.76
C ALA A 64 5.31 3.71 -13.50
N THR A 65 6.54 4.18 -13.29
CA THR A 65 7.04 5.42 -13.92
C THR A 65 7.21 5.33 -15.42
N ALA A 66 7.21 4.11 -15.98
CA ALA A 66 7.15 3.88 -17.41
C ALA A 66 5.76 4.16 -18.02
N LEU A 67 4.72 4.34 -17.18
CA LEU A 67 3.40 4.79 -17.58
C LEU A 67 3.28 6.32 -17.40
N GLY A 68 2.64 6.99 -18.35
CA GLY A 68 2.26 8.40 -18.23
C GLY A 68 0.86 8.53 -17.65
N GLY A 69 0.56 9.66 -17.00
CA GLY A 69 -0.80 9.98 -16.55
C GLY A 69 -1.33 9.13 -15.40
N VAL A 70 -0.47 8.58 -14.53
CA VAL A 70 -0.91 7.74 -13.41
C VAL A 70 -1.73 8.53 -12.39
N GLU A 71 -3.01 8.17 -12.25
CA GLU A 71 -3.94 8.72 -11.27
C GLU A 71 -3.77 8.05 -9.90
N GLN A 72 -3.75 6.71 -9.88
CA GLN A 72 -3.61 5.92 -8.66
C GLN A 72 -3.00 4.53 -8.89
N ILE A 73 -2.42 3.97 -7.84
CA ILE A 73 -1.92 2.60 -7.78
C ILE A 73 -2.64 1.88 -6.64
N VAL A 74 -3.35 0.79 -6.94
CA VAL A 74 -3.96 -0.10 -5.94
C VAL A 74 -3.07 -1.33 -5.79
N MET A 75 -2.59 -1.57 -4.57
CA MET A 75 -1.84 -2.77 -4.23
C MET A 75 -2.73 -3.78 -3.56
N LEU A 76 -2.67 -5.02 -4.05
CA LEU A 76 -3.50 -6.12 -3.55
C LEU A 76 -2.81 -7.47 -3.68
N VAL A 77 -3.34 -8.46 -2.98
CA VAL A 77 -3.00 -9.87 -3.14
C VAL A 77 -4.21 -10.67 -3.58
N ASP A 78 -4.01 -11.72 -4.37
CA ASP A 78 -5.12 -12.56 -4.82
C ASP A 78 -5.59 -13.51 -3.70
N TYR A 79 -4.69 -13.94 -2.81
CA TYR A 79 -5.03 -14.76 -1.64
C TYR A 79 -4.66 -14.05 -0.34
N GLY A 80 -5.65 -13.94 0.54
CA GLY A 80 -5.55 -13.36 1.87
C GLY A 80 -6.93 -12.97 2.39
N PRO A 81 -7.12 -12.89 3.72
CA PRO A 81 -8.40 -12.50 4.31
C PRO A 81 -8.77 -11.04 3.98
N ILE A 82 -7.77 -10.18 3.72
CA ILE A 82 -7.93 -8.78 3.38
C ILE A 82 -7.10 -8.51 2.11
N PRO A 83 -7.69 -8.69 0.91
CA PRO A 83 -6.94 -8.65 -0.35
C PRO A 83 -6.35 -7.28 -0.71
N LYS A 84 -7.07 -6.19 -0.44
CA LYS A 84 -6.61 -4.82 -0.74
C LYS A 84 -5.64 -4.36 0.35
N ILE A 85 -4.44 -3.95 -0.04
CA ILE A 85 -3.38 -3.52 0.90
C ILE A 85 -3.37 -2.00 1.05
N LEU A 86 -3.32 -1.28 -0.07
CA LEU A 86 -3.34 0.17 -0.09
C LEU A 86 -3.77 0.72 -1.45
N THR A 87 -4.16 1.99 -1.46
CA THR A 87 -4.23 2.81 -2.66
C THR A 87 -3.27 3.99 -2.50
N TYR A 88 -2.50 4.29 -3.54
CA TYR A 88 -1.53 5.38 -3.58
C TYR A 88 -1.85 6.34 -4.71
N TRP A 89 -1.96 7.63 -4.39
CA TRP A 89 -2.12 8.72 -5.35
C TRP A 89 -0.82 9.53 -5.39
N PRO A 90 -0.03 9.44 -6.49
CA PRO A 90 1.31 9.99 -6.52
C PRO A 90 1.36 11.52 -6.52
N GLY A 91 0.34 12.24 -6.97
CA GLY A 91 0.30 13.71 -6.88
C GLY A 91 1.53 14.38 -7.51
N LYS A 92 2.44 14.92 -6.69
CA LYS A 92 3.74 15.46 -7.11
C LYS A 92 4.90 14.46 -7.04
N ALA A 93 4.73 13.37 -6.29
CA ALA A 93 5.64 12.24 -6.29
C ALA A 93 5.54 11.47 -7.61
N GLN A 94 6.53 10.63 -7.87
CA GLN A 94 6.51 9.69 -8.98
C GLN A 94 5.48 8.58 -8.72
N ALA A 95 5.03 7.92 -9.79
CA ALA A 95 4.27 6.67 -9.72
C ALA A 95 5.15 5.48 -9.27
N LYS A 96 5.85 5.66 -8.14
CA LYS A 96 6.82 4.75 -7.57
C LYS A 96 6.79 4.85 -6.06
N VAL A 97 6.59 3.71 -5.39
CA VAL A 97 6.50 3.66 -3.94
C VAL A 97 7.09 2.36 -3.42
N SER A 98 7.84 2.44 -2.31
CA SER A 98 8.22 1.26 -1.54
C SER A 98 7.52 1.26 -0.20
N PHE A 99 7.02 0.10 0.21
CA PHE A 99 6.38 -0.11 1.50
C PHE A 99 6.59 -1.55 1.95
N ARG A 100 6.02 -1.93 3.08
CA ARG A 100 6.00 -3.32 3.52
C ARG A 100 4.59 -3.71 3.97
N PHE A 101 4.32 -5.00 3.92
CA PHE A 101 3.00 -5.54 4.25
C PHE A 101 3.13 -6.95 4.81
N LYS A 102 2.02 -7.42 5.38
CA LYS A 102 1.82 -8.73 5.96
C LYS A 102 1.26 -9.68 4.90
N ILE A 103 1.72 -10.93 4.88
CA ILE A 103 1.13 -11.99 4.05
C ILE A 103 0.83 -13.24 4.87
N ASP A 104 -0.29 -13.87 4.56
CA ASP A 104 -0.75 -15.06 5.29
C ASP A 104 -0.40 -16.38 4.60
N GLN A 105 -0.08 -16.35 3.31
CA GLN A 105 0.28 -17.52 2.50
C GLN A 105 0.94 -17.07 1.20
N ALA A 106 1.52 -18.03 0.47
CA ALA A 106 2.01 -17.83 -0.89
C ALA A 106 0.90 -17.25 -1.78
N THR A 107 1.18 -16.15 -2.47
CA THR A 107 0.13 -15.38 -3.14
C THR A 107 0.64 -14.57 -4.32
N PRO A 108 -0.11 -14.50 -5.44
CA PRO A 108 0.06 -13.44 -6.41
C PRO A 108 -0.18 -12.08 -5.76
N VAL A 109 0.79 -11.19 -5.90
CA VAL A 109 0.70 -9.77 -5.59
C VAL A 109 0.46 -9.01 -6.89
N ARG A 110 -0.49 -8.07 -6.87
CA ARG A 110 -0.83 -7.22 -8.01
C ARG A 110 -0.65 -5.75 -7.67
N ALA A 111 -0.20 -5.00 -8.66
CA ALA A 111 -0.20 -3.55 -8.69
C ALA A 111 -1.12 -3.13 -9.83
N ALA A 112 -2.30 -2.62 -9.49
CA ALA A 112 -3.27 -2.13 -10.46
C ALA A 112 -3.12 -0.61 -10.60
N VAL A 113 -2.70 -0.13 -11.76
CA VAL A 113 -2.41 1.27 -12.02
C VAL A 113 -3.53 1.85 -12.88
N LYS A 114 -4.25 2.84 -12.35
CA LYS A 114 -5.27 3.58 -13.09
C LYS A 114 -4.65 4.84 -13.68
N LEU A 115 -4.84 5.07 -14.97
CA LEU A 115 -4.42 6.29 -15.66
C LEU A 115 -5.55 7.33 -15.69
N ASP A 116 -5.20 8.57 -16.00
CA ASP A 116 -6.12 9.71 -16.11
C ASP A 116 -7.20 9.56 -17.20
N ASP A 117 -6.97 8.68 -18.18
CA ASP A 117 -7.94 8.29 -19.21
C ASP A 117 -8.90 7.17 -18.76
N GLY A 118 -8.76 6.70 -17.51
CA GLY A 118 -9.56 5.65 -16.89
C GLY A 118 -9.14 4.21 -17.20
N SER A 119 -8.09 3.99 -17.99
CA SER A 119 -7.54 2.65 -18.25
C SER A 119 -6.77 2.10 -17.05
N TRP A 120 -6.76 0.77 -16.93
CA TRP A 120 -6.04 0.04 -15.89
C TRP A 120 -4.91 -0.83 -16.46
N HIS A 121 -3.74 -0.74 -15.85
CA HIS A 121 -2.55 -1.51 -16.21
C HIS A 121 -2.07 -2.32 -15.00
N ILE A 122 -1.91 -3.63 -15.18
CA ILE A 122 -1.72 -4.55 -14.07
C ILE A 122 -0.34 -5.19 -14.12
N GLY A 123 0.47 -4.91 -13.10
CA GLY A 123 1.71 -5.63 -12.82
C GLY A 123 1.46 -6.77 -11.84
N SER A 124 2.19 -7.87 -11.98
CA SER A 124 1.98 -9.07 -11.15
C SER A 124 3.28 -9.74 -10.76
N ARG A 125 3.35 -10.30 -9.55
CA ARG A 125 4.47 -11.14 -9.08
C ARG A 125 3.97 -12.12 -8.03
N VAL A 126 4.46 -13.35 -8.04
CA VAL A 126 4.20 -14.30 -6.95
C VAL A 126 5.23 -14.09 -5.84
N ILE A 127 4.77 -14.12 -4.59
CA ILE A 127 5.61 -14.22 -3.40
C ILE A 127 5.23 -15.51 -2.68
N ASP A 128 6.20 -16.37 -2.42
CA ASP A 128 6.05 -17.54 -1.57
C ASP A 128 6.09 -17.14 -0.08
N ALA A 129 5.42 -17.88 0.80
CA ALA A 129 5.36 -17.56 2.22
C ALA A 129 5.09 -18.79 3.08
N GLY A 130 5.76 -18.86 4.24
CA GLY A 130 5.41 -19.83 5.29
C GLY A 130 4.06 -19.52 5.97
N GLY A 131 3.60 -18.27 5.85
CA GLY A 131 2.28 -17.81 6.26
C GLY A 131 2.20 -17.15 7.64
N GLY A 132 0.98 -16.82 8.08
CA GLY A 132 0.65 -16.33 9.43
C GLY A 132 0.87 -14.84 9.70
N GLY A 133 1.29 -14.06 8.71
CA GLY A 133 1.62 -12.63 8.90
C GLY A 133 0.43 -11.75 9.27
N CYS A 134 -0.80 -12.12 8.93
CA CYS A 134 -1.99 -11.31 9.20
C CYS A 134 -2.77 -11.79 10.43
N THR A 135 -2.39 -12.89 11.07
CA THR A 135 -3.19 -13.55 12.13
C THR A 135 -2.56 -13.52 13.53
N ALA A 136 -1.41 -12.86 13.70
CA ALA A 136 -0.81 -12.62 15.01
C ALA A 136 -1.01 -11.16 15.47
N PRO A 137 -1.04 -10.91 16.81
CA PRO A 137 -1.05 -9.55 17.36
C PRO A 137 0.21 -8.76 16.97
N ALA A 138 0.12 -7.43 16.93
CA ALA A 138 1.28 -6.57 16.81
C ALA A 138 2.32 -6.82 17.92
N ALA A 139 3.61 -6.77 17.57
CA ALA A 139 4.73 -6.92 18.49
C ALA A 139 4.82 -5.74 19.47
N ALA A 140 4.34 -4.55 19.05
CA ALA A 140 4.24 -3.34 19.87
C ALA A 140 3.62 -3.57 21.26
N TYR A 141 2.63 -4.47 21.37
CA TYR A 141 1.95 -4.78 22.63
C TYR A 141 2.85 -5.44 23.70
N ALA A 142 4.06 -5.86 23.33
CA ALA A 142 5.05 -6.36 24.30
C ALA A 142 5.82 -5.22 25.03
N SER A 143 5.70 -3.96 24.58
CA SER A 143 6.32 -2.80 25.22
C SER A 143 5.31 -2.05 26.08
N ASP A 144 5.69 -1.63 27.29
CA ASP A 144 4.79 -0.90 28.20
C ASP A 144 4.47 0.53 27.72
N ASP A 145 5.30 1.11 26.84
CA ASP A 145 5.23 2.50 26.38
C ASP A 145 4.64 2.67 24.98
N TRP A 146 4.08 1.62 24.38
CA TRP A 146 3.63 1.64 22.98
C TRP A 146 2.58 2.72 22.71
N GLU A 147 1.69 2.98 23.68
CA GLU A 147 0.66 4.03 23.59
C GLU A 147 1.28 5.43 23.56
N GLU A 148 2.39 5.65 24.27
CA GLU A 148 3.08 6.95 24.31
C GLU A 148 3.73 7.29 22.97
N GLN A 149 4.12 6.26 22.21
CA GLN A 149 4.74 6.40 20.90
C GLN A 149 3.74 6.40 19.75
N LEU A 150 2.46 6.11 20.01
CA LEU A 150 1.43 5.99 18.98
C LEU A 150 1.33 7.25 18.13
N GLY A 151 1.48 7.09 16.82
CA GLY A 151 1.40 8.19 15.86
C GLY A 151 2.68 9.02 15.74
N GLU A 152 3.78 8.63 16.39
CA GLU A 152 5.05 9.32 16.16
C GLU A 152 5.52 9.14 14.70
N VAL A 153 5.76 10.25 14.02
CA VAL A 153 6.26 10.25 12.63
C VAL A 153 7.75 10.52 12.62
N ARG A 154 8.53 9.54 12.14
CA ARG A 154 9.98 9.65 11.98
C ARG A 154 10.33 9.53 10.50
N GLY A 155 11.37 10.23 10.05
CA GLY A 155 11.74 10.17 8.64
C GLY A 155 12.94 11.02 8.24
N MET A 156 13.33 10.88 6.98
CA MET A 156 14.44 11.59 6.36
C MET A 156 14.05 12.03 4.95
N LEU A 157 14.46 13.25 4.59
CA LEU A 157 14.33 13.81 3.26
C LEU A 157 15.70 13.95 2.61
N TRP A 158 15.77 13.62 1.34
CA TRP A 158 16.89 13.91 0.45
C TRP A 158 16.37 14.58 -0.83
N PRO A 159 16.11 15.91 -0.78
CA PRO A 159 15.55 16.67 -1.91
C PRO A 159 16.42 16.62 -3.17
N ASP A 160 17.73 16.63 -3.00
CA ASP A 160 18.74 16.47 -4.05
C ASP A 160 18.64 15.12 -4.78
N LYS A 161 18.25 14.07 -4.05
CA LYS A 161 18.04 12.70 -4.56
C LYS A 161 16.57 12.40 -4.88
N GLY A 162 15.66 13.35 -4.67
CA GLY A 162 14.23 13.17 -4.86
C GLY A 162 13.67 12.01 -4.03
N ARG A 163 14.05 11.89 -2.74
CA ARG A 163 13.65 10.75 -1.90
C ARG A 163 13.14 11.20 -0.53
N LEU A 164 12.00 10.66 -0.13
CA LEU A 164 11.45 10.75 1.22
C LEU A 164 11.34 9.33 1.78
N ARG A 165 11.85 9.10 3.00
CA ARG A 165 11.57 7.89 3.77
C ARG A 165 10.92 8.27 5.09
N MET A 166 9.85 7.58 5.45
CA MET A 166 9.16 7.79 6.71
C MET A 166 8.71 6.46 7.33
N VAL A 167 8.53 6.50 8.64
CA VAL A 167 7.94 5.47 9.47
C VAL A 167 6.95 6.15 10.40
N ILE A 168 5.80 5.53 10.63
CA ILE A 168 4.79 6.00 11.58
C ILE A 168 4.63 4.91 12.63
N SER A 169 4.84 5.23 13.90
CA SER A 169 4.64 4.28 14.99
C SER A 169 3.16 3.91 15.10
N HIS A 170 2.80 2.67 14.75
CA HIS A 170 1.41 2.21 14.76
C HIS A 170 1.34 0.68 14.65
N PRO A 171 0.52 -0.02 15.46
CA PRO A 171 0.47 -1.49 15.50
C PRO A 171 -0.06 -2.13 14.19
N MET A 172 -1.04 -1.48 13.55
CA MET A 172 -1.65 -1.96 12.30
C MET A 172 -2.28 -3.35 12.45
N ASP A 173 -3.07 -3.56 13.49
CA ASP A 173 -3.75 -4.84 13.69
C ASP A 173 -4.83 -5.09 12.65
N THR A 174 -4.87 -6.33 12.19
CA THR A 174 -5.82 -6.79 11.16
C THR A 174 -7.19 -7.14 11.72
N GLY A 175 -7.31 -7.29 13.03
CA GLY A 175 -8.52 -7.78 13.68
C GLY A 175 -8.74 -9.28 13.55
N LEU A 176 -7.78 -10.03 13.01
CA LEU A 176 -7.90 -11.48 12.79
C LEU A 176 -7.33 -12.32 13.94
N ALA A 177 -6.51 -11.72 14.80
CA ALA A 177 -6.03 -12.35 16.02
C ALA A 177 -7.15 -12.38 17.08
N ASP A 178 -7.23 -13.48 17.85
CA ASP A 178 -8.29 -13.65 18.84
C ASP A 178 -8.24 -12.57 19.93
N GLY A 179 -9.38 -11.92 20.16
CA GLY A 179 -9.52 -10.83 21.14
C GLY A 179 -8.86 -9.48 20.76
N ILE A 180 -8.21 -9.37 19.59
CA ILE A 180 -7.58 -8.13 19.13
C ILE A 180 -8.43 -7.52 18.02
N PRO A 181 -9.04 -6.33 18.20
CA PRO A 181 -9.81 -5.67 17.16
C PRO A 181 -8.89 -5.11 16.05
N ALA A 182 -9.46 -4.87 14.87
CA ALA A 182 -8.74 -4.17 13.81
C ALA A 182 -8.37 -2.76 14.26
N PHE A 183 -7.10 -2.38 14.11
CA PHE A 183 -6.59 -1.08 14.50
C PHE A 183 -5.48 -0.63 13.57
N PHE A 184 -5.81 0.22 12.60
CA PHE A 184 -4.93 0.57 11.49
C PHE A 184 -5.14 2.01 11.02
N ILE A 185 -4.08 2.60 10.47
CA ILE A 185 -4.13 3.88 9.78
C ILE A 185 -4.98 3.69 8.51
N GLN A 186 -5.97 4.55 8.27
CA GLN A 186 -6.83 4.51 7.08
C GLN A 186 -6.40 5.52 6.02
N ASP A 187 -6.17 6.77 6.44
CA ASP A 187 -5.78 7.85 5.54
C ASP A 187 -4.39 8.36 5.91
N LEU A 188 -3.57 8.62 4.89
CA LEU A 188 -2.27 9.27 5.05
C LEU A 188 -2.05 10.29 3.93
N GLU A 189 -1.77 11.53 4.30
CA GLU A 189 -1.49 12.64 3.40
C GLU A 189 -0.10 13.21 3.67
N ILE A 190 0.63 13.48 2.60
CA ILE A 190 1.89 14.20 2.61
C ILE A 190 1.65 15.53 1.91
N LYS A 191 2.02 16.64 2.54
CA LYS A 191 1.89 17.99 1.98
C LYS A 191 3.23 18.70 1.97
N SER A 192 3.41 19.52 0.95
CA SER A 192 4.56 20.41 0.79
C SER A 192 4.61 21.47 1.88
N SER A 193 5.70 22.24 1.91
CA SER A 193 5.89 23.34 2.85
C SER A 193 4.83 24.45 2.72
N VAL A 194 4.23 24.60 1.54
CA VAL A 194 3.18 25.57 1.21
C VAL A 194 1.76 24.99 1.27
N GLY A 195 1.62 23.73 1.71
CA GLY A 195 0.31 23.09 1.95
C GLY A 195 -0.30 22.36 0.76
N GLU A 196 0.35 22.35 -0.40
CA GLU A 196 -0.10 21.56 -1.56
C GLU A 196 0.09 20.06 -1.32
N GLN A 197 -0.87 19.24 -1.76
CA GLN A 197 -0.78 17.79 -1.67
C GLN A 197 0.41 17.27 -2.49
N VAL A 198 1.27 16.52 -1.82
CA VAL A 198 2.44 15.87 -2.41
C VAL A 198 2.08 14.44 -2.82
N ALA A 199 1.45 13.69 -1.92
CA ALA A 199 0.95 12.36 -2.18
C ALA A 199 -0.13 12.00 -1.14
N ARG A 200 -0.97 11.02 -1.47
CA ARG A 200 -2.00 10.50 -0.57
C ARG A 200 -2.00 8.97 -0.61
N PHE A 201 -2.37 8.38 0.52
CA PHE A 201 -2.57 6.96 0.70
C PHE A 201 -3.92 6.70 1.36
N GLU A 202 -4.53 5.62 0.94
CA GLU A 202 -5.57 4.90 1.67
C GLU A 202 -4.92 3.58 2.05
N LEU A 203 -4.84 3.28 3.32
CA LEU A 203 -4.18 2.09 3.85
C LEU A 203 -5.22 1.14 4.41
N HIS A 204 -4.92 -0.14 4.33
CA HIS A 204 -5.71 -1.22 4.91
C HIS A 204 -4.86 -1.99 5.91
N GLU A 205 -5.53 -2.83 6.69
CA GLU A 205 -5.00 -3.71 7.71
C GLU A 205 -3.69 -4.45 7.35
N PRO A 206 -3.49 -4.95 6.12
CA PRO A 206 -2.31 -5.73 5.79
C PRO A 206 -1.01 -4.93 5.74
N VAL A 207 -1.04 -3.59 5.78
CA VAL A 207 0.19 -2.81 5.90
C VAL A 207 0.91 -3.19 7.21
N ASN A 208 2.24 -3.30 7.16
CA ASN A 208 3.02 -3.82 8.29
C ASN A 208 2.92 -2.91 9.52
N GLU A 209 3.13 -3.49 10.70
CA GLU A 209 3.39 -2.72 11.94
C GLU A 209 4.54 -1.73 11.73
N ASP A 210 4.41 -0.54 12.31
CA ASP A 210 5.24 0.62 12.00
C ASP A 210 5.36 0.88 10.49
N PRO A 211 4.25 1.28 9.83
CA PRO A 211 4.21 1.49 8.40
C PRO A 211 5.38 2.33 7.89
N ALA A 212 6.20 1.73 7.03
CA ALA A 212 7.38 2.34 6.47
C ALA A 212 7.18 2.60 4.98
N PHE A 213 7.34 3.85 4.56
CA PHE A 213 7.17 4.26 3.17
C PHE A 213 8.43 4.92 2.63
N THR A 214 8.76 4.63 1.38
CA THR A 214 9.72 5.42 0.58
C THR A 214 9.03 5.97 -0.66
N LEU A 215 9.01 7.29 -0.79
CA LEU A 215 8.48 8.01 -1.94
C LEU A 215 9.62 8.56 -2.78
N TYR A 216 9.41 8.59 -4.08
CA TYR A 216 10.38 9.05 -5.07
C TYR A 216 9.83 10.28 -5.81
N PHE A 217 10.72 11.16 -6.22
CA PHE A 217 10.41 12.45 -6.82
C PHE A 217 11.39 12.75 -7.94
N ASP A 218 10.91 13.44 -8.97
CA ASP A 218 11.84 14.05 -9.92
C ASP A 218 12.67 15.13 -9.22
N LYS A 219 13.86 15.39 -9.78
CA LYS A 219 14.79 16.37 -9.24
C LYS A 219 14.11 17.73 -9.07
N GLY A 220 14.19 18.30 -7.87
CA GLY A 220 13.60 19.60 -7.54
C GLY A 220 12.08 19.59 -7.30
N ARG A 221 11.44 18.42 -7.22
CA ARG A 221 10.00 18.28 -6.91
C ARG A 221 9.70 17.98 -5.44
N LEU A 222 10.72 17.68 -4.66
CA LEU A 222 10.62 17.49 -3.21
C LEU A 222 11.18 18.72 -2.49
N ASP A 223 10.36 19.32 -1.63
CA ASP A 223 10.77 20.42 -0.76
C ASP A 223 11.75 19.95 0.33
N ASP A 224 12.49 20.88 0.95
CA ASP A 224 13.30 20.60 2.16
C ASP A 224 12.45 20.32 3.41
N LYS A 225 11.12 20.45 3.30
CA LYS A 225 10.17 20.24 4.39
C LYS A 225 8.86 19.69 3.86
N VAL A 226 8.35 18.66 4.51
CA VAL A 226 6.98 18.15 4.30
C VAL A 226 6.25 18.01 5.62
N THR A 227 4.92 18.09 5.55
CA THR A 227 4.04 17.73 6.66
C THR A 227 3.36 16.40 6.35
N VAL A 228 3.26 15.56 7.36
CA VAL A 228 2.58 14.26 7.31
C VAL A 228 1.35 14.36 8.17
N ARG A 229 0.19 13.93 7.66
CA ARG A 229 -1.06 13.83 8.41
C ARG A 229 -1.67 12.48 8.16
N ALA A 230 -2.11 11.80 9.21
CA ALA A 230 -2.80 10.54 9.07
C ALA A 230 -3.96 10.43 10.07
N ARG A 231 -4.83 9.45 9.82
CA ARG A 231 -5.96 9.11 10.67
C ARG A 231 -6.12 7.59 10.70
N ASP A 232 -6.33 7.04 11.89
CA ASP A 232 -6.70 5.64 12.07
C ASP A 232 -8.22 5.42 12.17
N ASN A 233 -8.61 4.15 12.14
CA ASN A 233 -10.00 3.70 12.22
C ASN A 233 -10.68 3.93 13.58
N ASN A 234 -9.92 4.29 14.63
CA ASN A 234 -10.46 4.70 15.93
C ASN A 234 -10.63 6.22 16.04
N GLY A 235 -10.24 6.97 14.99
CA GLY A 235 -10.41 8.41 14.91
C GLY A 235 -9.24 9.22 15.48
N ASN A 236 -8.13 8.58 15.89
CA ASN A 236 -6.95 9.33 16.30
C ASN A 236 -6.36 10.06 15.09
N ARG A 237 -5.73 11.21 15.38
CA ARG A 237 -5.09 12.05 14.37
C ARG A 237 -3.59 12.01 14.59
N ILE A 238 -2.88 11.70 13.52
CA ILE A 238 -1.43 11.65 13.48
C ILE A 238 -0.94 12.88 12.70
N ALA A 239 0.05 13.58 13.25
CA ALA A 239 0.66 14.73 12.59
C ALA A 239 2.17 14.74 12.83
N GLY A 240 2.93 14.96 11.77
CA GLY A 240 4.39 15.06 11.81
C GLY A 240 4.90 16.10 10.84
N GLU A 241 6.10 16.61 11.12
CA GLU A 241 6.85 17.46 10.21
C GLU A 241 8.23 16.84 9.99
N LEU A 242 8.61 16.65 8.74
CA LEU A 242 9.89 16.09 8.36
C LEU A 242 10.69 17.15 7.59
N ARG A 243 11.97 17.29 7.93
CA ARG A 243 12.87 18.27 7.33
C ARG A 243 14.13 17.59 6.81
N SER A 244 14.64 18.09 5.69
CA SER A 244 15.96 17.76 5.20
C SER A 244 17.00 18.18 6.23
N ARG A 245 17.88 17.25 6.64
CA ARG A 245 19.08 17.62 7.39
C ARG A 245 20.06 18.16 6.37
N LEU A 246 20.30 19.47 6.37
CA LEU A 246 21.40 20.06 5.61
C LEU A 246 22.66 19.27 5.95
N SER A 247 23.35 18.75 4.93
CA SER A 247 24.70 18.22 5.11
C SER A 247 25.57 19.38 5.64
N GLN A 248 25.97 19.30 6.91
CA GLN A 248 27.09 20.09 7.40
C GLN A 248 28.37 19.62 6.72
#